data_AF-A0A2D2LXM6-F1
#
_entry.id   AF-A0A2D2LXM6-F1
#
_cell.length_a   1.000
_cell.length_b   1.000
_cell.length_c   1.000
_cell.angle_alpha   90.00
_cell.angle_beta   90.00
_cell.angle_gamma   90.00
#
_symmetry.space_group_name_H-M   'P 1'
#
loop_
_entity.id
_entity.type
_entity.pdbx_description
1 polymer ?
#
loop_
_entity_poly.entity_id
_entity_poly.type
_entity_poly.pdbx_seq_one_letter_code
_entity_poly.pdbx_strand_id
1 'polypeptide(L)'
;MKNSAYVPPRQLNALTEEQKAKIDEIFDTMPKTYEQDGLGDEAVAHLHYMVETPNGYTCHWFITEKDMEEPQYQAFGLVRLHNWPSELGYISLVELCEIDSMKLDLDFKPTTLSQIYATYLNAA
;
A
#
# COMPACT_ATOMS: atom_id res chain seq x y z
N MET A 1 -11.29 -8.97 12.92
CA MET A 1 -11.54 -7.99 11.83
C MET A 1 -10.50 -8.26 10.77
N LYS A 2 -10.89 -8.49 9.51
CA LYS A 2 -9.91 -8.79 8.44
C LYS A 2 -9.02 -7.59 8.11
N ASN A 3 -9.53 -6.37 8.32
CA ASN A 3 -8.85 -5.12 7.95
C ASN A 3 -7.72 -4.66 8.89
N SER A 4 -7.56 -5.25 10.08
CA SER A 4 -6.64 -4.68 11.09
C SER A 4 -5.16 -4.75 10.71
N ALA A 5 -4.78 -5.66 9.80
CA ALA A 5 -3.39 -5.79 9.37
C ALA A 5 -2.96 -4.69 8.39
N TYR A 6 -3.90 -4.16 7.60
CA TYR A 6 -3.62 -3.20 6.53
C TYR A 6 -3.97 -1.76 6.89
N VAL A 7 -4.66 -1.55 8.01
CA VAL A 7 -5.06 -0.22 8.44
C VAL A 7 -4.24 0.16 9.66
N PRO A 8 -3.50 1.29 9.62
CA PRO A 8 -2.82 1.81 10.81
C PRO A 8 -3.81 1.88 11.98
N PRO A 9 -3.49 1.34 13.18
CA PRO A 9 -4.43 1.23 14.29
C PRO A 9 -5.13 2.56 14.66
N ARG A 10 -4.42 3.67 14.53
CA ARG A 10 -4.94 5.03 14.75
C ARG A 10 -5.99 5.49 13.72
N GLN A 11 -5.98 4.93 12.51
CA GLN A 11 -6.99 5.22 11.47
C GLN A 11 -8.19 4.28 11.57
N LEU A 12 -8.00 3.06 12.07
CA LEU A 12 -9.03 2.00 12.07
C LEU A 12 -10.34 2.43 12.74
N ASN A 13 -10.26 3.13 13.87
CA ASN A 13 -11.44 3.59 14.62
C ASN A 13 -12.13 4.80 13.97
N ALA A 14 -11.46 5.50 13.06
CA ALA A 14 -12.00 6.65 12.34
C ALA A 14 -12.66 6.27 11.01
N LEU A 15 -12.51 5.02 10.56
CA LEU A 15 -13.14 4.56 9.32
C LEU A 15 -14.66 4.48 9.46
N THR A 16 -15.35 4.97 8.43
CA THR A 16 -16.77 4.68 8.21
C THR A 16 -16.99 3.21 7.87
N GLU A 17 -18.23 2.73 8.00
CA GLU A 17 -18.57 1.35 7.60
C GLU A 17 -18.35 1.09 6.10
N GLU A 18 -18.58 2.11 5.26
CA GLU A 18 -18.30 2.03 3.82
C GLU A 18 -16.80 1.86 3.54
N GLN A 19 -15.95 2.64 4.22
CA GLN A 19 -14.51 2.52 4.09
C GLN A 19 -13.99 1.17 4.60
N LYS A 20 -14.56 0.64 5.70
CA LYS A 20 -14.22 -0.70 6.19
C LYS A 20 -14.59 -1.77 5.16
N ALA A 21 -15.81 -1.72 4.61
CA ALA A 21 -16.25 -2.66 3.60
C ALA A 21 -15.37 -2.63 2.34
N LYS A 22 -14.96 -1.44 1.88
CA LYS A 22 -14.02 -1.28 0.76
C LYS A 22 -12.68 -1.95 1.04
N ILE A 23 -12.16 -1.82 2.26
CA ILE A 23 -10.88 -2.44 2.65
C ILE A 23 -11.02 -3.96 2.78
N ASP A 24 -12.12 -4.46 3.33
CA ASP A 24 -12.41 -5.91 3.39
C ASP A 24 -12.49 -6.49 1.96
N GLU A 25 -13.13 -5.78 1.03
CA GLU A 25 -13.22 -6.18 -0.38
C GLU A 25 -11.84 -6.20 -1.05
N ILE A 26 -11.03 -5.15 -0.84
CA ILE A 26 -9.64 -5.13 -1.33
C ILE A 26 -8.88 -6.31 -0.75
N PHE A 27 -8.99 -6.59 0.55
CA PHE A 27 -8.31 -7.73 1.14
C PHE A 27 -8.76 -9.05 0.52
N ASP A 28 -10.05 -9.26 0.31
CA ASP A 28 -10.58 -10.52 -0.24
C ASP A 28 -10.20 -10.71 -1.73
N THR A 29 -10.03 -9.63 -2.49
CA THR A 29 -9.78 -9.65 -3.95
C THR A 29 -8.34 -9.37 -4.37
N MET A 30 -7.50 -8.80 -3.48
CA MET A 30 -6.11 -8.49 -3.78
C MET A 30 -5.35 -9.79 -4.11
N PRO A 31 -4.55 -9.80 -5.18
CA PRO A 31 -3.68 -10.93 -5.49
C PRO A 31 -2.76 -11.27 -4.33
N LYS A 32 -2.44 -12.55 -4.16
CA LYS A 32 -1.45 -13.03 -3.21
C LYS A 32 -0.07 -12.98 -3.83
N THR A 33 0.99 -13.00 -3.00
CA THR A 33 2.37 -13.05 -3.47
C THR A 33 2.56 -14.09 -4.57
N TYR A 34 3.24 -13.68 -5.64
CA TYR A 34 3.51 -14.43 -6.88
C TYR A 34 2.35 -14.53 -7.88
N GLU A 35 1.13 -14.09 -7.55
CA GLU A 35 0.01 -14.11 -8.50
C GLU A 35 0.12 -13.03 -9.58
N GLN A 36 0.95 -12.00 -9.36
CA GLN A 36 1.27 -10.97 -10.36
C GLN A 36 2.67 -11.12 -10.99
N ASP A 37 3.38 -12.22 -10.71
CA ASP A 37 4.72 -12.45 -11.25
C ASP A 37 4.71 -12.47 -12.79
N GLY A 38 5.75 -11.89 -13.40
CA GLY A 38 5.87 -11.77 -14.85
C GLY A 38 5.05 -10.64 -15.51
N LEU A 39 4.21 -9.90 -14.77
CA LEU A 39 3.49 -8.74 -15.32
C LEU A 39 4.35 -7.48 -15.45
N GLY A 40 5.47 -7.40 -14.73
CA GLY A 40 6.34 -6.22 -14.74
C GLY A 40 5.58 -4.96 -14.34
N ASP A 41 5.68 -3.91 -15.15
CA ASP A 41 5.02 -2.62 -14.88
C ASP A 41 3.48 -2.66 -15.06
N GLU A 42 2.93 -3.75 -15.59
CA GLU A 42 1.48 -3.99 -15.68
C GLU A 42 0.90 -4.58 -14.39
N ALA A 43 1.74 -4.93 -13.40
CA ALA A 43 1.26 -5.30 -12.08
C ALA A 43 0.42 -4.15 -11.48
N VAL A 44 -0.66 -4.50 -10.79
CA VAL A 44 -1.64 -3.56 -10.24
C VAL A 44 -1.41 -3.41 -8.75
N ALA A 45 -1.21 -2.17 -8.30
CA ALA A 45 -1.27 -1.82 -6.90
C ALA A 45 -2.72 -1.59 -6.46
N HIS A 46 -3.08 -2.11 -5.30
CA HIS A 46 -4.42 -2.08 -4.72
C HIS A 46 -4.54 -1.17 -3.49
N LEU A 47 -3.44 -0.94 -2.76
CA LEU A 47 -3.38 0.00 -1.65
C LEU A 47 -2.25 1.00 -1.85
N HIS A 48 -2.43 2.21 -1.33
CA HIS A 48 -1.42 3.26 -1.31
C HIS A 48 -1.32 3.83 0.11
N TYR A 49 -0.13 3.74 0.68
CA TYR A 49 0.21 4.37 1.94
C TYR A 49 1.18 5.51 1.69
N MET A 50 1.03 6.57 2.48
CA MET A 50 1.89 7.74 2.40
C MET A 50 2.34 8.20 3.79
N VAL A 51 3.59 8.64 3.85
CA VAL A 51 4.18 9.30 5.02
C VAL A 51 4.63 10.68 4.59
N GLU A 52 4.08 11.71 5.23
CA GLU A 52 4.62 13.06 5.15
C GLU A 52 5.65 13.25 6.27
N THR A 53 6.86 13.64 5.90
CA THR A 53 7.94 13.92 6.84
C THR A 53 7.88 15.38 7.31
N PRO A 54 8.45 15.72 8.48
CA PRO A 54 8.43 17.09 9.00
C PRO A 54 9.06 18.16 8.09
N ASN A 55 9.95 17.76 7.19
CA ASN A 55 10.58 18.64 6.20
C ASN A 55 9.80 18.73 4.87
N GLY A 56 8.56 18.23 4.82
CA GLY A 56 7.66 18.38 3.68
C GLY A 56 7.90 17.39 2.54
N TYR A 57 8.63 16.30 2.79
CA TYR A 57 8.77 15.22 1.81
C TYR A 57 7.69 14.17 1.99
N THR A 58 7.34 13.50 0.91
CA THR A 58 6.38 12.39 0.92
C THR A 58 7.09 11.11 0.52
N CYS A 59 6.89 10.06 1.32
CA CYS A 59 7.27 8.70 0.98
C CYS A 59 5.99 7.90 0.65
N HIS A 60 6.11 6.99 -0.30
CA HIS A 60 4.98 6.23 -0.84
C HIS A 60 5.25 4.73 -0.75
N TRP A 61 4.22 3.96 -0.40
CA TRP A 61 4.19 2.51 -0.49
C TRP A 61 2.93 2.10 -1.24
N PHE A 62 3.09 1.43 -2.36
CA PHE A 62 2.01 0.90 -3.19
C PHE A 62 2.01 -0.62 -3.08
N ILE A 63 0.94 -1.22 -2.57
CA ILE A 63 0.86 -2.67 -2.36
C ILE A 63 0.24 -3.32 -3.56
N THR A 64 0.96 -4.25 -4.21
CA THR A 64 0.45 -5.05 -5.32
C THR A 64 -0.18 -6.34 -4.84
N GLU A 65 0.42 -6.98 -3.85
CA GLU A 65 -0.01 -8.30 -3.39
C GLU A 65 -0.02 -8.40 -1.86
N LYS A 66 -1.03 -9.09 -1.34
CA LYS A 66 -1.06 -9.51 0.07
C LYS A 66 -0.20 -10.75 0.27
N ASP A 67 0.22 -11.01 1.51
CA ASP A 67 0.90 -12.28 1.79
C ASP A 67 -0.03 -13.47 1.48
N MET A 68 0.55 -14.51 0.88
CA MET A 68 -0.12 -15.77 0.68
C MET A 68 -0.37 -16.53 1.98
N GLU A 69 0.41 -16.25 3.03
CA GLU A 69 0.32 -16.85 4.35
C GLU A 69 -0.49 -16.00 5.34
N GLU A 70 -1.02 -16.66 6.36
CA GLU A 70 -1.64 -16.02 7.51
C GLU A 70 -0.82 -16.30 8.77
N PRO A 71 -0.70 -15.35 9.71
CA PRO A 71 -1.29 -14.01 9.68
C PRO A 71 -0.54 -13.01 8.78
N GLN A 72 -1.26 -12.00 8.28
CA GLN A 72 -0.74 -10.95 7.40
C GLN A 72 0.22 -9.99 8.13
N TYR A 73 1.53 -10.26 8.09
CA TYR A 73 2.56 -9.38 8.66
C TYR A 73 3.32 -8.56 7.61
N GLN A 74 3.26 -8.98 6.36
CA GLN A 74 3.93 -8.33 5.24
C GLN A 74 3.02 -8.31 4.01
N ALA A 75 3.46 -7.58 3.00
CA ALA A 75 2.87 -7.53 1.68
C ALA A 75 3.98 -7.35 0.64
N PHE A 76 3.68 -7.49 -0.64
CA PHE A 76 4.62 -7.18 -1.72
C PHE A 76 4.17 -5.91 -2.45
N GLY A 77 5.12 -5.06 -2.83
CA GLY A 77 4.78 -3.81 -3.47
C GLY A 77 5.96 -2.91 -3.78
N LEU A 78 5.65 -1.71 -4.27
CA LEU A 78 6.58 -0.67 -4.67
C LEU A 78 6.74 0.36 -3.57
N VAL A 79 7.98 0.70 -3.24
CA VAL A 79 8.31 1.77 -2.29
C VAL A 79 9.05 2.89 -3.01
N ARG A 80 8.70 4.14 -2.68
CA ARG A 80 9.43 5.34 -3.08
C ARG A 80 9.68 6.20 -1.85
N LEU A 81 10.92 6.23 -1.39
CA LEU A 81 11.33 7.07 -0.26
C LEU A 81 11.74 8.45 -0.77
N HIS A 82 10.79 9.38 -0.84
CA HIS A 82 11.01 10.72 -1.36
C HIS A 82 11.61 10.70 -2.78
N ASN A 83 12.85 11.17 -2.97
CA ASN A 83 13.52 11.26 -4.27
C ASN A 83 14.48 10.08 -4.54
N TRP A 84 14.48 9.06 -3.69
CA TRP A 84 15.31 7.86 -3.87
C TRP A 84 14.71 6.95 -4.94
N PRO A 85 15.52 6.17 -5.69
CA PRO A 85 14.99 5.19 -6.64
C PRO A 85 13.88 4.34 -6.02
N SER A 86 12.85 4.04 -6.82
CA SER A 86 11.77 3.18 -6.34
C SER A 86 12.24 1.73 -6.32
N GLU A 87 11.79 0.96 -5.34
CA GLU A 87 12.16 -0.45 -5.17
C GLU A 87 10.91 -1.32 -5.00
N LEU A 88 10.87 -2.46 -5.70
CA LEU A 88 9.88 -3.51 -5.49
C LEU A 88 10.40 -4.52 -4.48
N GLY A 89 9.59 -4.90 -3.51
CA GLY A 89 9.98 -5.88 -2.52
C GLY A 89 8.92 -6.17 -1.48
N TYR A 90 9.32 -6.98 -0.50
CA TYR A 90 8.52 -7.25 0.68
C TYR A 90 8.48 -6.03 1.60
N ILE A 91 7.30 -5.69 2.07
CA ILE A 91 7.01 -4.54 2.93
C ILE A 91 6.45 -5.08 4.25
N SER A 92 7.11 -4.77 5.36
CA SER A 92 6.61 -5.08 6.71
C SER A 92 5.41 -4.22 7.04
N LEU A 93 4.21 -4.81 7.12
CA LEU A 93 3.00 -4.10 7.53
C LEU A 93 3.04 -3.70 9.00
N VAL A 94 3.77 -4.48 9.82
CA VAL A 94 3.99 -4.18 11.24
C VAL A 94 4.73 -2.84 11.38
N GLU A 95 5.88 -2.71 10.74
CA GLU A 95 6.69 -1.47 10.79
C GLU A 95 5.97 -0.31 10.11
N LEU A 96 5.32 -0.56 8.96
CA LEU A 96 4.58 0.45 8.20
C LEU A 96 3.46 1.07 9.04
N CYS A 97 2.68 0.24 9.75
CA CYS A 97 1.57 0.70 10.58
C CYS A 97 2.02 1.38 11.89
N GLU A 98 3.26 1.17 12.33
CA GLU A 98 3.83 1.83 13.52
C GLU A 98 4.30 3.27 13.27
N ILE A 99 4.61 3.66 12.01
CA ILE A 99 5.07 5.02 11.69
C ILE A 99 3.98 6.05 11.99
N ASP A 100 4.18 6.99 12.91
CA ASP A 100 3.13 7.92 13.40
C ASP A 100 2.39 8.74 12.34
N SER A 101 3.08 9.21 11.32
CA SER A 101 2.47 10.01 10.25
C SER A 101 1.98 9.18 9.05
N MET A 102 2.04 7.85 9.12
CA MET A 102 1.53 6.97 8.06
C MET A 102 0.02 7.13 7.91
N LYS A 103 -0.40 7.31 6.66
CA LYS A 103 -1.80 7.42 6.23
C LYS A 103 -2.06 6.41 5.11
N LEU A 104 -3.12 5.62 5.24
CA LEU A 104 -3.73 4.91 4.11
C LEU A 104 -4.57 5.89 3.28
N ASP A 105 -4.34 5.92 1.97
CA ASP A 105 -5.12 6.68 0.99
C ASP A 105 -6.41 5.92 0.65
N LEU A 106 -7.53 6.38 1.21
CA LEU A 106 -8.84 5.73 1.07
C LEU A 106 -9.50 6.00 -0.29
N ASP A 107 -9.02 6.99 -1.03
CA ASP A 107 -9.52 7.36 -2.36
C ASP A 107 -8.71 6.71 -3.48
N PHE A 108 -7.59 6.05 -3.14
CA PHE A 108 -6.80 5.25 -4.07
C PHE A 108 -7.67 4.21 -4.79
N LYS A 109 -7.36 4.04 -6.07
CA LYS A 109 -8.01 3.08 -6.97
C LYS A 109 -6.95 2.13 -7.50
N PRO A 110 -7.28 0.86 -7.78
CA PRO A 110 -6.35 -0.07 -8.39
C PRO A 110 -5.68 0.55 -9.63
N THR A 111 -4.35 0.62 -9.62
CA THR A 111 -3.55 1.36 -10.60
C THR A 111 -2.30 0.57 -10.96
N THR A 112 -1.95 0.50 -12.23
CA THR A 112 -0.74 -0.22 -12.68
C THR A 112 0.53 0.49 -12.19
N LEU A 113 1.63 -0.25 -12.00
CA LEU A 113 2.92 0.34 -11.66
C LEU A 113 3.37 1.38 -12.69
N SER A 114 3.15 1.12 -13.99
CA SER A 114 3.41 2.09 -15.07
C SER A 114 2.68 3.43 -14.85
N GLN A 115 1.39 3.38 -14.51
CA GLN A 115 0.60 4.56 -14.18
C GLN A 115 1.08 5.24 -12.90
N ILE A 116 1.48 4.49 -11.87
CA ILE A 116 2.06 5.02 -10.64
C ILE A 116 3.32 5.82 -10.93
N TYR A 117 4.24 5.28 -11.74
CA TYR A 117 5.43 6.01 -12.18
C TYR A 117 5.08 7.30 -12.91
N ALA A 118 4.06 7.29 -13.77
CA ALA A 118 3.65 8.47 -14.53
C ALA A 118 2.94 9.55 -13.70
N THR A 119 2.30 9.18 -12.58
CA THR A 119 1.37 10.08 -11.86
C THR A 119 1.83 10.45 -10.45
N TYR A 120 2.26 9.48 -9.66
CA TYR A 120 2.68 9.70 -8.27
C TYR A 120 4.18 9.96 -8.17
N LEU A 121 4.96 9.28 -9.02
CA LEU A 121 6.42 9.25 -8.87
C LEU A 121 7.16 9.97 -9.99
N ASN A 122 6.43 10.69 -10.84
CA ASN A 122 7.06 11.44 -11.92
C ASN A 122 8.04 12.45 -11.29
N ALA A 123 9.29 12.42 -11.74
CA ALA A 123 10.33 13.28 -11.20
C ALA A 123 9.91 14.75 -11.38
N ALA A 124 9.90 15.50 -10.28
CA ALA A 124 10.04 16.95 -10.35
C ALA A 124 11.43 17.30 -10.90
#